data_AF-A0ABD4Q9Z0-F1
#
_entry.id   AF-A0ABD4Q9Z0-F1
#
_cell.length_a   1.000
_cell.length_b   1.000
_cell.length_c   1.000
_cell.angle_alpha   90.00
_cell.angle_beta   90.00
_cell.angle_gamma   90.00
#
_symmetry.space_group_name_H-M   'P 1'
#
loop_
_entity.id
_entity.type
_entity.pdbx_description
1 polymer ?
#
loop_
_entity_poly.entity_id
_entity_poly.type
_entity_poly.pdbx_seq_one_letter_code
_entity_poly.pdbx_strand_id
1 'polypeptide(L)'
;FGGFASGPGGLAARLHGLPLLVHEQNRAPGLTNRVLSRFARRVLTGFPGSFAQREEAVGNPVRAEIAAIAAPEQRLAGREGPLRVLVLGG
;
A
#
# COMPACT_ATOMS: atom_id res chain seq x y z
N PHE A 1 8.83 -4.57 4.99
CA PHE A 1 8.63 -5.90 5.57
C PHE A 1 7.50 -5.85 6.60
N GLY A 2 6.26 -6.20 6.22
CA GLY A 2 5.10 -6.16 7.13
C GLY A 2 4.50 -7.54 7.46
N GLY A 3 4.96 -8.60 6.79
CA GLY A 3 4.34 -9.93 6.87
C GLY A 3 4.58 -10.72 8.15
N PHE A 4 5.54 -10.33 8.99
CA PHE A 4 5.88 -11.08 10.20
C PHE A 4 4.82 -10.92 11.29
N ALA A 5 4.35 -9.69 11.51
CA ALA A 5 3.32 -9.40 12.52
C ALA A 5 1.90 -9.77 12.04
N SER A 6 1.59 -9.59 10.76
CA SER A 6 0.24 -9.82 10.22
C SER A 6 -0.11 -11.29 10.03
N GLY A 7 0.88 -12.17 9.85
CA GLY A 7 0.67 -13.60 9.60
C GLY A 7 -0.11 -14.31 10.72
N PRO A 8 0.38 -14.30 11.97
CA PRO A 8 -0.32 -14.92 13.10
C PRO A 8 -1.71 -14.34 13.35
N GLY A 9 -1.85 -13.00 13.28
CA GLY A 9 -3.14 -12.34 13.46
C GLY A 9 -4.16 -12.71 12.37
N GLY A 10 -3.72 -12.77 11.11
CA GLY A 10 -4.58 -13.21 10.00
C GLY A 10 -5.01 -14.67 10.14
N LEU A 11 -4.11 -15.55 10.59
CA LEU A 11 -4.45 -16.95 10.84
C LEU A 11 -5.45 -17.09 12.00
N ALA A 12 -5.24 -16.35 13.10
CA ALA A 12 -6.17 -16.35 14.23
C ALA A 12 -7.56 -15.87 13.81
N ALA A 13 -7.66 -14.79 13.02
CA ALA A 13 -8.92 -14.32 12.47
C ALA A 13 -9.64 -15.42 11.66
N ARG A 14 -8.90 -16.16 10.81
CA ARG A 14 -9.45 -17.31 10.06
C ARG A 14 -9.95 -18.42 11.00
N LEU A 15 -9.19 -18.78 12.02
CA LEU A 15 -9.55 -19.84 12.98
C LEU A 15 -10.80 -19.50 13.78
N HIS A 16 -11.02 -18.22 14.09
CA HIS A 16 -12.21 -17.75 14.79
C HIS A 16 -13.38 -17.38 13.85
N GLY A 17 -13.25 -17.60 12.53
CA GLY A 17 -14.31 -17.26 11.57
C GLY A 17 -14.54 -15.75 11.40
N LEU A 18 -13.56 -14.92 11.77
CA LEU A 18 -13.65 -13.46 11.67
C LEU A 18 -13.29 -12.99 10.25
N PRO A 19 -13.95 -11.94 9.74
CA PRO A 19 -13.63 -11.39 8.43
C PRO A 19 -12.23 -10.79 8.41
N LEU A 20 -11.43 -11.19 7.41
CA LEU A 20 -10.08 -10.68 7.20
C LEU A 20 -10.02 -9.78 5.96
N LEU A 21 -9.35 -8.64 6.10
CA LEU A 21 -8.94 -7.77 5.00
C LEU A 21 -7.42 -7.83 4.89
N VAL A 22 -6.91 -7.96 3.68
CA VAL A 22 -5.46 -7.87 3.39
C VAL A 22 -5.23 -6.62 2.56
N HIS A 23 -4.23 -5.82 2.91
CA HIS A 23 -3.73 -4.72 2.08
C HIS A 23 -2.26 -4.95 1.75
N GLU A 24 -1.91 -4.93 0.47
CA GLU A 24 -0.52 -5.03 -0.01
C GLU A 24 -0.07 -3.70 -0.60
N GLN A 25 0.96 -3.11 0.00
CA GLN A 25 1.48 -1.80 -0.40
C GLN A 25 2.41 -1.89 -1.60
N ASN A 26 3.10 -3.02 -1.77
CA ASN A 26 4.14 -3.19 -2.78
C ASN A 26 3.56 -3.74 -4.08
N ARG A 27 4.28 -3.52 -5.18
CA ARG A 27 3.87 -4.07 -6.48
C ARG A 27 3.90 -5.61 -6.50
N ALA A 28 4.93 -6.22 -5.89
CA ALA A 28 5.03 -7.65 -5.75
C ALA A 28 4.56 -8.06 -4.33
N PRO A 29 3.58 -8.97 -4.20
CA PRO A 29 3.03 -9.32 -2.91
C PRO A 29 4.02 -10.15 -2.08
N GLY A 30 4.14 -9.81 -0.81
CA GLY A 30 4.94 -10.58 0.14
C GLY A 30 4.35 -11.97 0.41
N LEU A 31 5.18 -12.92 0.85
CA LEU A 31 4.75 -14.31 1.11
C LEU A 31 3.53 -14.39 2.05
N THR A 32 3.57 -13.66 3.17
CA THR A 32 2.44 -13.61 4.11
C THR A 32 1.16 -13.16 3.42
N ASN A 33 1.20 -12.03 2.71
CA ASN A 33 0.02 -11.50 2.03
C ASN A 33 -0.47 -12.43 0.91
N ARG A 34 0.42 -13.13 0.20
CA ARG A 34 0.06 -14.18 -0.76
C ARG A 34 -0.67 -15.37 -0.13
N VAL A 35 -0.35 -15.72 1.10
CA VAL A 35 -1.03 -16.81 1.83
C VAL A 35 -2.35 -16.31 2.41
N LEU A 36 -2.34 -15.17 3.11
CA LEU A 36 -3.53 -14.58 3.74
C LEU A 36 -4.60 -14.20 2.72
N SER A 37 -4.22 -13.73 1.53
CA SER A 37 -5.16 -13.30 0.49
C SER A 37 -6.07 -14.43 -0.01
N ARG A 38 -5.64 -15.70 0.11
CA ARG A 38 -6.45 -16.87 -0.26
C ARG A 38 -7.71 -17.02 0.57
N PHE A 39 -7.74 -16.39 1.75
CA PHE A 39 -8.86 -16.48 2.69
C PHE A 39 -9.36 -15.13 3.19
N ALA A 40 -8.77 -14.03 2.72
CA ALA A 40 -9.29 -12.71 2.96
C ALA A 40 -10.64 -12.53 2.25
N ARG A 41 -11.55 -11.79 2.89
CA ARG A 41 -12.82 -11.39 2.31
C ARG A 41 -12.61 -10.38 1.18
N ARG A 42 -11.64 -9.48 1.33
CA ARG A 42 -11.18 -8.56 0.28
C ARG A 42 -9.66 -8.44 0.34
N VAL A 43 -9.06 -8.25 -0.83
CA VAL A 43 -7.64 -7.99 -1.01
C VAL A 43 -7.52 -6.61 -1.62
N LEU A 44 -7.00 -5.67 -0.86
CA LEU A 44 -6.75 -4.29 -1.27
C LEU A 44 -5.30 -4.14 -1.72
N THR A 45 -5.05 -3.35 -2.75
CA THR A 45 -3.69 -3.18 -3.28
C THR A 45 -3.32 -1.72 -3.49
N GLY A 46 -2.04 -1.42 -3.25
CA GLY A 46 -1.43 -0.13 -3.57
C GLY A 46 -1.24 0.10 -5.06
N PHE A 47 -1.07 -0.99 -5.82
CA PHE A 47 -0.89 -0.99 -7.27
C PHE A 47 -1.79 -2.05 -7.92
N PRO A 48 -2.25 -1.82 -9.15
CA PRO A 48 -2.93 -2.86 -9.91
C PRO A 48 -1.95 -3.97 -10.33
N GLY A 49 -2.45 -5.19 -10.44
CA GLY A 49 -1.73 -6.38 -10.88
C GLY A 49 -0.83 -7.00 -9.82
N SER A 50 -1.06 -6.73 -8.53
CA SER A 50 -0.31 -7.34 -7.44
C SER A 50 -0.78 -8.77 -7.14
N PHE A 51 -2.06 -9.07 -7.36
CA PHE A 51 -2.61 -10.42 -7.27
C PHE A 51 -3.32 -10.82 -8.56
N ALA A 52 -3.30 -12.12 -8.87
CA ALA A 52 -3.90 -12.63 -10.09
C ALA A 52 -5.44 -12.50 -10.11
N GLN A 53 -6.09 -12.50 -8.94
CA GLN A 53 -7.54 -12.48 -8.81
C GLN A 53 -7.98 -11.82 -7.49
N ARG A 54 -9.19 -11.24 -7.49
CA ARG A 54 -9.89 -10.69 -6.30
C ARG A 54 -9.20 -9.49 -5.64
N GLU A 55 -8.37 -8.76 -6.37
CA GLU A 55 -7.78 -7.50 -5.90
C GLU A 55 -8.69 -6.29 -6.16
N GLU A 56 -8.54 -5.29 -5.30
CA GLU A 56 -9.14 -3.96 -5.43
C GLU A 56 -8.03 -2.92 -5.25
N ALA A 57 -7.68 -2.25 -6.35
CA ALA A 57 -6.64 -1.22 -6.34
C ALA A 57 -7.17 0.06 -5.69
N VAL A 58 -6.76 0.32 -4.45
CA VAL A 58 -7.18 1.47 -3.64
C VAL A 58 -6.04 2.47 -3.42
N GLY A 59 -4.83 2.14 -3.86
CA GLY A 59 -3.65 2.95 -3.62
C GLY A 59 -3.06 2.75 -2.21
N ASN A 60 -2.01 3.51 -1.94
CA ASN A 60 -1.36 3.54 -0.63
C ASN A 60 -1.83 4.78 0.14
N PRO A 61 -2.30 4.61 1.39
CA PRO A 61 -2.63 5.76 2.21
C PRO A 61 -1.37 6.61 2.45
N VAL A 62 -1.50 7.91 2.21
CA VAL A 62 -0.43 8.90 2.44
C VAL A 62 -0.86 9.83 3.57
N ARG A 63 0.13 10.44 4.24
CA ARG A 63 -0.12 11.47 5.26
C ARG A 63 -0.91 12.63 4.64
N ALA A 64 -1.85 13.20 5.41
CA ALA A 64 -2.75 14.24 4.92
C ALA A 64 -2.00 15.48 4.44
N GLU A 65 -0.91 15.84 5.12
CA GLU A 65 -0.05 16.97 4.77
C GLU A 65 0.65 16.77 3.43
N ILE A 66 0.96 15.53 3.06
CA ILE A 66 1.53 15.18 1.74
C ILE A 66 0.45 15.23 0.68
N ALA A 67 -0.74 14.69 0.96
CA ALA A 67 -1.87 14.73 0.04
C ALA A 67 -2.36 16.15 -0.26
N ALA A 68 -2.18 17.08 0.69
CA ALA A 68 -2.56 18.48 0.57
C ALA A 68 -1.54 19.35 -0.21
N ILE A 69 -0.39 18.81 -0.62
CA ILE A 69 0.60 19.58 -1.39
C ILE A 69 0.00 20.00 -2.73
N ALA A 70 0.19 21.27 -3.08
CA ALA A 70 -0.27 21.84 -4.35
C ALA A 70 0.27 21.05 -5.55
N ALA A 71 -0.59 20.95 -6.58
CA ALA A 71 -0.27 20.25 -7.82
C ALA A 71 1.02 20.80 -8.46
N PRO A 72 1.77 19.97 -9.24
CA PRO A 72 3.04 20.38 -9.82
C PRO A 72 2.96 21.70 -10.60
N GLU A 73 1.88 21.91 -11.35
CA GLU A 73 1.67 23.10 -12.18
C GLU A 73 1.65 24.38 -11.33
N GLN A 74 1.04 24.33 -10.14
CA GLN A 74 0.98 25.45 -9.21
C GLN A 74 2.30 25.63 -8.44
N ARG A 75 2.84 24.54 -7.91
CA ARG A 75 4.04 24.58 -7.05
C ARG A 75 5.32 24.90 -7.82
N LEU A 76 5.35 24.64 -9.12
CA LEU A 76 6.49 24.90 -10.00
C LEU A 76 6.27 26.12 -10.91
N ALA A 77 5.12 26.80 -10.83
CA ALA A 77 4.84 27.99 -11.63
C ALA A 77 5.92 29.07 -11.40
N GLY A 78 6.51 29.56 -12.50
CA GLY A 78 7.53 30.61 -12.46
C GLY A 78 8.81 30.22 -11.74
N ARG A 79 9.07 28.92 -11.53
CA ARG A 79 10.28 28.47 -10.86
C ARG A 79 11.52 28.69 -11.74
N GLU A 80 12.44 29.51 -11.25
CA GLU A 80 13.74 29.77 -11.86
C GLU A 80 14.90 29.33 -10.95
N GLY A 81 16.12 29.36 -11.48
CA GLY A 81 17.34 29.01 -10.75
C GLY A 81 17.64 27.51 -10.65
N PRO A 82 18.62 27.13 -9.82
CA PRO A 82 19.14 25.76 -9.78
C PRO A 82 18.12 24.68 -9.40
N LEU A 83 18.40 23.43 -9.82
CA LEU A 83 17.60 22.27 -9.44
C LEU A 83 17.69 22.02 -7.92
N ARG A 84 16.54 21.90 -7.26
CA ARG A 84 16.46 21.48 -5.85
C ARG A 84 16.44 19.96 -5.82
N VAL A 85 17.48 19.35 -5.27
CA VAL A 85 17.60 17.90 -5.14
C VAL A 85 17.32 17.53 -3.69
N LEU A 86 16.35 16.64 -3.49
CA LEU A 86 16.05 16.04 -2.19
C LEU A 86 16.58 14.60 -2.19
N VAL A 87 17.53 14.31 -1.31
CA VAL A 87 18.05 12.95 -1.12
C VAL A 87 17.33 12.33 0.08
N LEU A 88 16.61 11.24 -0.16
CA LEU A 88 15.90 10.48 0.87
C LEU A 88 16.62 9.15 1.08
N GLY A 89 17.06 8.90 2.31
CA GLY A 89 17.79 7.67 2.67
C GLY A 89 16.87 6.52 3.12
N GLY A 90 15.70 6.85 3.65
CA GLY A 90 14.87 5.86 4.34
C GLY A 90 15.51 5.47 5.66
#